data_AF-A0A2D9XWR4-F1
#
_entry.id   AF-A0A2D9XWR4-F1
#
_cell.length_a   1.000
_cell.length_b   1.000
_cell.length_c   1.000
_cell.angle_alpha   90.00
_cell.angle_beta   90.00
_cell.angle_gamma   90.00
#
_symmetry.space_group_name_H-M   'P 1'
#
loop_
_entity.id
_entity.type
_entity.pdbx_description
1 polymer ?
#
loop_
_entity_poly.entity_id
_entity_poly.type
_entity_poly.pdbx_seq_one_letter_code
_entity_poly.pdbx_strand_id
1 'polypeptide(L)'
;MSRTIILVFTVSLLQLSLYAQDSTTIAVKSDTLLEEIKDKYSILGKVAYGNGVIVGDAEVTLLDTNEKLILTTRTSRKFLKRFGGGKFRFDEVLPGEYIINVDLGTRIGISKRIRLKEKNLNLGTIYNIVEFPKYEIADYVDSTRMYRRRIPTEPIEPDSINVRHIIVELDGKANTVIVDSILRDSVFYTYSGELTRDSIPIENTYMIYNDYGILIHQSRSMKDRITEVQKRDGYLVFLSGDTLDFDNIFFEQTLQSPEVATFHYDDTTGIPRYHSFFDIYKVNTGPSYVERSVERGFKTGYIFYGSIVGLQILQTKSFSPILKPYLPSFSINKQSGKGYFPMITSFSIITLGWIGYDWYMDRRSNYFTPRDEQTLFPKRMFVFSFNEWAYKKGEPYILPILNSKPVKWWKDRKKRQAEKKRNKRKSLFD
;
A
#
# COMPACT_ATOMS: atom_id res chain seq x y z
N MET A 1 -21.26 -72.84 -59.41
CA MET A 1 -20.22 -72.21 -58.57
C MET A 1 -20.82 -72.08 -57.17
N SER A 2 -20.39 -72.82 -56.13
CA SER A 2 -19.07 -72.87 -55.46
C SER A 2 -18.91 -71.72 -54.45
N ARG A 3 -18.57 -71.91 -53.16
CA ARG A 3 -18.48 -73.06 -52.20
C ARG A 3 -18.45 -72.43 -50.78
N THR A 4 -19.20 -72.84 -49.75
CA THR A 4 -18.81 -73.79 -48.66
C THR A 4 -17.31 -73.71 -48.25
N ILE A 5 -16.84 -73.61 -46.99
CA ILE A 5 -17.18 -74.12 -45.63
C ILE A 5 -16.36 -73.24 -44.61
N ILE A 6 -16.71 -72.90 -43.35
CA ILE A 6 -17.05 -73.65 -42.09
C ILE A 6 -15.83 -74.29 -41.37
N LEU A 7 -15.88 -74.45 -40.02
CA LEU A 7 -14.88 -74.99 -39.06
C LEU A 7 -13.68 -74.05 -38.75
N VAL A 8 -13.24 -73.76 -37.51
CA VAL A 8 -13.45 -74.30 -36.13
C VAL A 8 -12.70 -75.61 -35.82
N PHE A 9 -12.34 -75.83 -34.54
CA PHE A 9 -11.61 -76.98 -33.93
C PHE A 9 -10.08 -77.03 -34.16
N THR A 10 -9.19 -77.40 -33.20
CA THR A 10 -9.16 -77.49 -31.71
C THR A 10 -7.73 -77.94 -31.25
N VAL A 11 -7.56 -78.28 -29.96
CA VAL A 11 -6.51 -79.17 -29.37
C VAL A 11 -5.22 -78.40 -29.02
N SER A 12 -4.63 -78.49 -27.82
CA SER A 12 -4.57 -79.57 -26.79
C SER A 12 -4.44 -78.99 -25.36
N LEU A 13 -4.68 -79.68 -24.24
CA LEU A 13 -5.40 -80.95 -23.95
C LEU A 13 -5.77 -81.01 -22.44
N LEU A 14 -6.52 -82.07 -22.05
CA LEU A 14 -6.58 -82.78 -20.76
C LEU A 14 -5.29 -82.65 -19.88
N GLN A 15 -5.28 -82.81 -18.54
CA GLN A 15 -6.19 -83.40 -17.53
C GLN A 15 -5.74 -82.89 -16.12
N LEU A 16 -6.22 -83.21 -14.90
CA LEU A 16 -7.22 -84.04 -14.17
C LEU A 16 -7.64 -83.15 -12.94
N SER A 17 -8.65 -83.37 -12.08
CA SER A 17 -9.88 -84.20 -12.01
C SER A 17 -10.75 -83.75 -10.83
N LEU A 18 -12.03 -84.11 -10.80
CA LEU A 18 -12.86 -84.12 -9.58
C LEU A 18 -12.62 -85.41 -8.77
N TYR A 19 -12.59 -85.31 -7.44
CA TYR A 19 -13.10 -86.36 -6.55
C TYR A 19 -13.64 -85.73 -5.26
N ALA A 20 -14.61 -86.37 -4.62
CA ALA A 20 -15.25 -85.92 -3.39
C ALA A 20 -15.15 -87.02 -2.32
N GLN A 21 -15.31 -86.62 -1.04
CA GLN A 21 -15.41 -87.51 0.14
C GLN A 21 -14.13 -88.32 0.46
N ASP A 22 -13.80 -88.67 1.71
CA ASP A 22 -14.55 -88.71 2.97
C ASP A 22 -13.63 -88.60 4.22
N SER A 23 -14.21 -88.71 5.42
CA SER A 23 -13.60 -89.30 6.65
C SER A 23 -12.47 -88.59 7.44
N THR A 24 -12.90 -87.97 8.55
CA THR A 24 -12.41 -88.16 9.95
C THR A 24 -10.94 -87.93 10.38
N THR A 25 -10.75 -86.81 11.10
CA THR A 25 -10.16 -86.69 12.46
C THR A 25 -8.64 -86.78 12.74
N ILE A 26 -8.27 -86.07 13.84
CA ILE A 26 -7.03 -86.10 14.66
C ILE A 26 -5.82 -85.29 14.14
N ALA A 27 -5.54 -84.17 14.83
CA ALA A 27 -4.27 -83.45 15.11
C ALA A 27 -3.20 -83.28 13.99
N VAL A 28 -2.51 -82.15 13.83
CA VAL A 28 -1.81 -81.35 14.85
C VAL A 28 -1.70 -79.86 14.46
N LYS A 29 -2.11 -78.98 15.38
CA LYS A 29 -1.59 -77.63 15.71
C LYS A 29 -0.50 -77.00 14.81
N SER A 30 -0.86 -75.96 14.05
CA SER A 30 -0.12 -74.67 13.98
C SER A 30 -0.93 -73.52 13.35
N ASP A 31 -1.29 -72.55 14.18
CA ASP A 31 -1.29 -71.10 13.94
C ASP A 31 -2.00 -70.50 12.70
N THR A 32 -3.28 -70.19 12.91
CA THR A 32 -3.93 -68.91 12.55
C THR A 32 -3.53 -68.19 11.24
N LEU A 33 -4.26 -68.50 10.17
CA LEU A 33 -4.47 -67.56 9.05
C LEU A 33 -5.97 -67.22 8.95
N LEU A 34 -6.40 -66.24 9.74
CA LEU A 34 -7.57 -65.43 9.42
C LEU A 34 -7.12 -64.30 8.51
N GLU A 35 -7.35 -64.42 7.21
CA GLU A 35 -7.40 -63.23 6.36
C GLU A 35 -8.63 -62.41 6.79
N GLU A 36 -8.40 -61.40 7.62
CA GLU A 36 -9.39 -60.33 7.84
C GLU A 36 -9.79 -59.77 6.47
N ILE A 37 -11.08 -59.86 6.13
CA ILE A 37 -11.64 -59.16 4.97
C ILE A 37 -11.66 -57.67 5.32
N LYS A 38 -10.53 -57.00 5.11
CA LYS A 38 -10.37 -55.58 5.43
C LYS A 38 -11.14 -54.75 4.43
N ASP A 39 -12.18 -54.06 4.92
CA ASP A 39 -12.97 -53.16 4.11
C ASP A 39 -12.09 -52.13 3.39
N LYS A 40 -12.45 -51.88 2.13
CA LYS A 40 -11.72 -51.04 1.18
C LYS A 40 -12.47 -49.72 0.97
N TYR A 41 -11.75 -48.61 1.04
CA TYR A 41 -12.31 -47.26 0.96
C TYR A 41 -11.64 -46.41 -0.12
N SER A 42 -12.25 -45.27 -0.42
CA SER A 42 -11.78 -44.30 -1.41
C SER A 42 -11.32 -43.00 -0.77
N ILE A 43 -10.30 -42.39 -1.36
CA ILE A 43 -9.79 -41.07 -0.99
C ILE A 43 -10.06 -40.11 -2.16
N LEU A 44 -10.70 -38.98 -1.89
CA LEU A 44 -11.07 -37.95 -2.85
C LEU A 44 -10.43 -36.62 -2.46
N GLY A 45 -9.94 -35.85 -3.44
CA GLY A 45 -9.39 -34.53 -3.18
C GLY A 45 -9.32 -33.64 -4.43
N LYS A 46 -8.93 -32.38 -4.23
CA LYS A 46 -8.64 -31.41 -5.29
C LYS A 46 -7.29 -30.74 -5.04
N VAL A 47 -6.55 -30.42 -6.10
CA VAL A 47 -5.26 -29.73 -6.02
C VAL A 47 -5.39 -28.29 -6.51
N ALA A 48 -4.83 -27.34 -5.76
CA ALA A 48 -4.67 -25.95 -6.16
C ALA A 48 -3.31 -25.38 -5.73
N TYR A 49 -2.82 -24.36 -6.44
CA TYR A 49 -1.76 -23.48 -5.93
C TYR A 49 -2.30 -22.61 -4.78
N GLY A 50 -1.43 -22.11 -3.90
CA GLY A 50 -1.83 -21.27 -2.75
C GLY A 50 -2.60 -20.00 -3.10
N ASN A 51 -2.53 -19.52 -4.35
CA ASN A 51 -3.35 -18.42 -4.89
C ASN A 51 -4.78 -18.84 -5.33
N GLY A 52 -5.18 -20.10 -5.11
CA GLY A 52 -6.49 -20.64 -5.46
C GLY A 52 -6.63 -21.19 -6.88
N VAL A 53 -5.59 -21.14 -7.73
CA VAL A 53 -5.64 -21.67 -9.09
C VAL A 53 -5.53 -23.20 -9.08
N ILE A 54 -6.56 -23.86 -9.63
CA ILE A 54 -6.68 -25.33 -9.71
C ILE A 54 -5.60 -25.93 -10.63
N VAL A 55 -4.94 -27.01 -10.20
CA VAL A 55 -3.88 -27.70 -10.96
C VAL A 55 -4.40 -29.01 -11.57
N GLY A 56 -4.52 -29.05 -12.90
CA GLY A 56 -4.92 -30.24 -13.66
C GLY A 56 -3.71 -30.94 -14.31
N ASP A 57 -3.82 -32.25 -14.53
CA ASP A 57 -2.77 -33.14 -15.06
C ASP A 57 -1.52 -33.30 -14.18
N ALA A 58 -1.61 -32.91 -12.90
CA ALA A 58 -0.58 -33.14 -11.89
C ALA A 58 -0.55 -34.61 -11.45
N GLU A 59 0.63 -35.13 -11.13
CA GLU A 59 0.77 -36.50 -10.61
C GLU A 59 0.59 -36.52 -9.09
N VAL A 60 -0.20 -37.48 -8.60
CA VAL A 60 -0.54 -37.64 -7.19
C VAL A 60 -0.20 -39.06 -6.77
N THR A 61 0.72 -39.20 -5.82
CA THR A 61 1.12 -40.50 -5.26
C THR A 61 0.59 -40.65 -3.84
N LEU A 62 0.18 -41.87 -3.50
CA LEU A 62 -0.14 -42.32 -2.15
C LEU A 62 1.04 -43.17 -1.67
N LEU A 63 1.67 -42.73 -0.59
CA LEU A 63 2.82 -43.37 0.03
C LEU A 63 2.45 -43.85 1.43
N ASP A 64 3.14 -44.89 1.90
CA ASP A 64 3.16 -45.32 3.29
C ASP A 64 3.78 -44.24 4.20
N THR A 65 3.58 -44.39 5.51
CA THR A 65 4.32 -43.71 6.58
C THR A 65 5.85 -43.68 6.37
N ASN A 66 6.41 -44.74 5.77
CA ASN A 66 7.82 -44.91 5.40
C ASN A 66 8.16 -44.40 3.97
N GLU A 67 7.32 -43.54 3.38
CA GLU A 67 7.45 -42.94 2.03
C GLU A 67 7.48 -43.92 0.85
N LYS A 68 7.34 -45.24 1.10
CA LYS A 68 7.18 -46.28 0.09
C LYS A 68 5.89 -46.08 -0.71
N LEU A 69 6.00 -46.06 -2.04
CA LEU A 69 4.86 -45.86 -2.95
C LEU A 69 3.87 -47.04 -2.89
N ILE A 70 2.58 -46.72 -2.83
CA ILE A 70 1.45 -47.67 -2.81
C ILE A 70 0.61 -47.54 -4.08
N LEU A 71 0.17 -46.32 -4.41
CA LEU A 71 -0.67 -46.04 -5.59
C LEU A 71 -0.26 -44.71 -6.26
N THR A 72 -0.48 -44.61 -7.56
CA THR A 72 -0.32 -43.37 -8.33
C THR A 72 -1.60 -43.07 -9.11
N THR A 73 -2.00 -41.80 -9.15
CA THR A 73 -3.14 -41.28 -9.91
C THR A 73 -2.79 -39.91 -10.49
N ARG A 74 -3.63 -39.33 -11.36
CA ARG A 74 -3.42 -37.99 -11.92
C ARG A 74 -4.63 -37.09 -11.75
N THR A 75 -4.39 -35.79 -11.56
CA THR A 75 -5.50 -34.84 -11.39
C THR A 75 -6.22 -34.59 -12.71
N SER A 76 -7.55 -34.60 -12.68
CA SER A 76 -8.39 -34.36 -13.85
C SER A 76 -8.01 -33.08 -14.61
N ARG A 77 -7.92 -33.16 -15.94
CA ARG A 77 -7.66 -32.01 -16.82
C ARG A 77 -8.81 -31.00 -16.78
N LYS A 78 -8.51 -29.72 -17.04
CA LYS A 78 -9.49 -28.61 -17.01
C LYS A 78 -10.31 -28.56 -18.31
N PHE A 79 -11.63 -28.58 -18.21
CA PHE A 79 -12.51 -28.53 -19.39
C PHE A 79 -12.87 -27.07 -19.75
N LEU A 80 -12.82 -26.74 -21.05
CA LEU A 80 -13.23 -25.45 -21.62
C LEU A 80 -12.77 -24.19 -20.85
N LYS A 81 -11.51 -24.17 -20.38
CA LYS A 81 -10.82 -23.08 -19.65
C LYS A 81 -11.47 -22.56 -18.34
N ARG A 82 -12.76 -22.85 -18.07
CA ARG A 82 -13.53 -22.37 -16.90
C ARG A 82 -14.12 -23.46 -16.01
N PHE A 83 -14.32 -24.70 -16.48
CA PHE A 83 -15.09 -25.71 -15.74
C PHE A 83 -14.27 -26.97 -15.39
N GLY A 84 -14.39 -27.39 -14.13
CA GLY A 84 -13.77 -28.63 -13.63
C GLY A 84 -12.24 -28.63 -13.60
N GLY A 85 -11.67 -29.83 -13.46
CA GLY A 85 -10.25 -30.07 -13.30
C GLY A 85 -9.76 -30.18 -11.85
N GLY A 86 -8.52 -30.63 -11.69
CA GLY A 86 -7.75 -30.73 -10.45
C GLY A 86 -8.25 -31.72 -9.40
N LYS A 87 -9.34 -32.46 -9.66
CA LYS A 87 -9.78 -33.55 -8.77
C LYS A 87 -8.91 -34.78 -8.96
N PHE A 88 -8.58 -35.49 -7.89
CA PHE A 88 -8.00 -36.84 -7.91
C PHE A 88 -8.86 -37.81 -7.08
N ARG A 89 -8.66 -39.11 -7.32
CA ARG A 89 -9.28 -40.21 -6.59
C ARG A 89 -8.27 -41.36 -6.44
N PHE A 90 -8.20 -41.94 -5.26
CA PHE A 90 -7.70 -43.29 -5.01
C PHE A 90 -8.87 -44.17 -4.60
N ASP A 91 -8.85 -45.43 -5.01
CA ASP A 91 -9.82 -46.46 -4.66
C ASP A 91 -9.10 -47.67 -4.07
N GLU A 92 -9.86 -48.54 -3.42
CA GLU A 92 -9.37 -49.79 -2.80
C GLU A 92 -8.29 -49.61 -1.71
N VAL A 93 -8.28 -48.46 -1.02
CA VAL A 93 -7.34 -48.14 0.06
C VAL A 93 -7.86 -48.66 1.40
N LEU A 94 -7.01 -49.37 2.15
CA LEU A 94 -7.33 -49.87 3.49
C LEU A 94 -7.28 -48.74 4.56
N PRO A 95 -7.91 -48.91 5.73
CA PRO A 95 -7.68 -48.01 6.87
C PRO A 95 -6.20 -47.98 7.28
N GLY A 96 -5.66 -46.79 7.53
CA GLY A 96 -4.23 -46.60 7.77
C GLY A 96 -3.80 -45.14 7.80
N GLU A 97 -2.51 -44.91 7.98
CA GLU A 97 -1.88 -43.59 7.87
C GLU A 97 -1.01 -43.52 6.61
N TYR A 98 -1.17 -42.48 5.81
CA TYR A 98 -0.57 -42.35 4.49
C TYR A 98 -0.05 -40.93 4.26
N ILE A 99 0.95 -40.78 3.39
CA ILE A 99 1.37 -39.50 2.83
C ILE A 99 0.80 -39.40 1.42
N ILE A 100 0.02 -38.35 1.13
CA ILE A 100 -0.24 -37.96 -0.26
C ILE A 100 0.82 -36.96 -0.66
N ASN A 101 1.56 -37.28 -1.73
CA ASN A 101 2.46 -36.34 -2.40
C ASN A 101 1.87 -35.93 -3.76
N VAL A 102 2.08 -34.68 -4.15
CA VAL A 102 1.65 -34.13 -5.45
C VAL A 102 2.83 -33.45 -6.11
N ASP A 103 3.25 -33.94 -7.27
CA ASP A 103 4.15 -33.21 -8.14
C ASP A 103 3.37 -32.16 -8.93
N LEU A 104 3.84 -30.92 -8.86
CA LEU A 104 3.28 -29.74 -9.51
C LEU A 104 4.11 -29.26 -10.70
N GLY A 105 5.24 -29.92 -11.02
CA GLY A 105 6.21 -29.44 -12.00
C GLY A 105 6.93 -28.16 -11.56
N THR A 106 7.00 -27.91 -10.24
CA THR A 106 7.70 -26.75 -9.65
C THR A 106 8.63 -27.22 -8.53
N ARG A 107 9.54 -26.36 -8.05
CA ARG A 107 10.50 -26.69 -6.98
C ARG A 107 9.86 -27.10 -5.63
N ILE A 108 8.53 -26.96 -5.47
CA ILE A 108 7.80 -27.26 -4.24
C ILE A 108 6.55 -28.07 -4.62
N GLY A 109 6.50 -29.33 -4.21
CA GLY A 109 5.31 -30.19 -4.31
C GLY A 109 4.35 -30.00 -3.12
N ILE A 110 3.28 -30.80 -3.05
CA ILE A 110 2.40 -30.86 -1.86
C ILE A 110 2.55 -32.22 -1.19
N SER A 111 3.20 -32.27 -0.03
CA SER A 111 3.19 -33.46 0.84
C SER A 111 2.21 -33.27 1.99
N LYS A 112 1.32 -34.24 2.23
CA LYS A 112 0.31 -34.19 3.30
C LYS A 112 0.07 -35.57 3.91
N ARG A 113 0.39 -35.73 5.20
CA ARG A 113 -0.06 -36.89 5.99
C ARG A 113 -1.58 -36.86 6.17
N ILE A 114 -2.20 -38.03 6.04
CA ILE A 114 -3.63 -38.27 6.22
C ILE A 114 -3.83 -39.58 7.01
N ARG A 115 -4.95 -39.68 7.73
CA ARG A 115 -5.38 -40.93 8.39
C ARG A 115 -6.72 -41.36 7.83
N LEU A 116 -6.73 -42.44 7.06
CA LEU A 116 -7.93 -43.10 6.58
C LEU A 116 -8.48 -43.98 7.69
N LYS A 117 -9.72 -43.73 8.10
CA LYS A 117 -10.50 -44.61 8.99
C LYS A 117 -11.40 -45.52 8.14
N GLU A 118 -12.25 -46.32 8.78
CA GLU A 118 -13.29 -47.16 8.16
C GLU A 118 -14.42 -46.35 7.45
N LYS A 119 -14.06 -45.39 6.58
CA LYS A 119 -14.97 -44.65 5.70
C LYS A 119 -14.23 -43.88 4.62
N ASN A 120 -14.90 -43.67 3.50
CA ASN A 120 -14.44 -42.81 2.41
C ASN A 120 -14.04 -41.40 2.90
N LEU A 121 -12.88 -40.91 2.44
CA LEU A 121 -12.27 -39.67 2.92
C LEU A 121 -12.24 -38.60 1.83
N ASN A 122 -12.92 -37.47 2.05
CA ASN A 122 -12.83 -36.30 1.18
C ASN A 122 -11.94 -35.23 1.83
N LEU A 123 -10.80 -34.96 1.19
CA LEU A 123 -9.74 -34.06 1.66
C LEU A 123 -10.01 -32.59 1.33
N GLY A 124 -11.11 -32.28 0.63
CA GLY A 124 -11.41 -30.93 0.15
C GLY A 124 -10.44 -30.48 -0.94
N THR A 125 -9.93 -29.25 -0.82
CA THR A 125 -8.84 -28.75 -1.65
C THR A 125 -7.55 -28.75 -0.83
N ILE A 126 -6.51 -29.41 -1.33
CA ILE A 126 -5.14 -29.30 -0.83
C ILE A 126 -4.40 -28.23 -1.63
N TYR A 127 -3.59 -27.45 -0.93
CA TYR A 127 -2.93 -26.26 -1.45
C TYR A 127 -1.42 -26.39 -1.29
N ASN A 128 -0.66 -25.95 -2.29
CA ASN A 128 0.75 -25.61 -2.08
C ASN A 128 0.82 -24.28 -1.33
N ILE A 129 1.00 -24.38 -0.01
CA ILE A 129 1.26 -23.26 0.89
C ILE A 129 2.69 -23.47 1.40
N VAL A 130 3.59 -22.57 1.04
CA VAL A 130 4.85 -22.43 1.77
C VAL A 130 4.48 -21.84 3.12
N GLU A 131 4.65 -22.61 4.20
CA GLU A 131 4.65 -22.03 5.53
C GLU A 131 5.87 -21.09 5.60
N PHE A 132 5.62 -19.79 5.62
CA PHE A 132 6.66 -18.81 5.93
C PHE A 132 7.27 -19.21 7.28
N PRO A 133 8.61 -19.16 7.42
CA PRO A 133 9.23 -19.43 8.72
C PRO A 133 8.58 -18.51 9.74
N LYS A 134 8.12 -19.08 10.85
CA LYS A 134 7.66 -18.30 11.99
C LYS A 134 8.88 -17.57 12.53
N TYR A 135 9.06 -16.33 12.11
CA TYR A 135 9.96 -15.40 12.77
C TYR A 135 9.46 -15.28 14.20
N GLU A 136 10.13 -15.95 15.13
CA GLU A 136 10.13 -15.48 16.51
C GLU A 136 10.64 -14.04 16.44
N ILE A 137 9.84 -13.11 17.00
CA ILE A 137 10.26 -11.73 17.12
C ILE A 137 11.28 -11.73 18.26
N ALA A 138 12.52 -12.07 17.93
CA ALA A 138 13.67 -11.62 18.71
C ALA A 138 13.53 -10.11 18.85
N ASP A 139 13.65 -9.59 20.07
CA ASP A 139 13.51 -8.16 20.31
C ASP A 139 14.50 -7.40 19.42
N TYR A 140 13.97 -6.70 18.42
CA TYR A 140 14.75 -5.82 17.57
C TYR A 140 15.25 -4.67 18.43
N VAL A 141 16.45 -4.84 18.98
CA VAL A 141 17.21 -3.75 19.58
C VAL A 141 17.48 -2.74 18.45
N ASP A 142 16.63 -1.73 18.39
CA ASP A 142 16.63 -0.69 17.35
C ASP A 142 17.82 0.26 17.55
N SER A 143 19.01 -0.27 17.29
CA SER A 143 20.30 0.42 17.30
C SER A 143 20.47 1.38 16.13
N THR A 144 19.51 1.38 15.19
CA THR A 144 19.35 2.36 14.12
C THR A 144 18.74 3.68 14.60
N ARG A 145 18.02 3.71 15.74
CA ARG A 145 17.65 4.97 16.39
C ARG A 145 18.88 5.65 16.97
N MET A 146 19.51 6.49 16.16
CA MET A 146 20.32 7.59 16.64
C MET A 146 19.41 8.57 17.39
N TYR A 147 19.17 8.28 18.68
CA TYR A 147 18.60 9.26 19.59
C TYR A 147 19.45 10.52 19.53
N ARG A 148 18.83 11.60 19.04
CA ARG A 148 19.47 12.89 18.84
C ARG A 148 20.26 13.29 20.07
N ARG A 149 21.51 13.76 19.89
CA ARG A 149 22.17 14.48 20.99
C ARG A 149 21.24 15.63 21.38
N ARG A 150 20.89 15.73 22.66
CA ARG A 150 20.21 16.92 23.20
C ARG A 150 21.01 18.14 22.74
N ILE A 151 20.32 19.20 22.34
CA ILE A 151 20.98 20.49 22.17
C ILE A 151 21.61 20.80 23.55
N PRO A 152 22.95 21.01 23.65
CA PRO A 152 23.60 21.23 24.93
C PRO A 152 23.26 22.63 25.42
N THR A 153 22.22 22.71 26.25
CA THR A 153 21.62 23.95 26.73
C THR A 153 21.51 23.84 28.23
N GLU A 154 22.40 24.52 28.95
CA GLU A 154 22.54 24.40 30.41
C GLU A 154 21.20 24.75 31.11
N PRO A 155 20.82 24.01 32.16
CA PRO A 155 19.59 24.30 32.90
C PRO A 155 19.77 25.60 33.69
N ILE A 156 18.97 26.61 33.35
CA ILE A 156 18.95 27.90 34.03
C ILE A 156 18.00 27.77 35.22
N GLU A 157 18.52 27.82 36.45
CA GLU A 157 17.64 27.92 37.63
C GLU A 157 16.80 29.21 37.54
N PRO A 158 15.47 29.15 37.80
CA PRO A 158 14.78 28.13 38.61
C PRO A 158 14.20 26.91 37.85
N ASP A 159 14.44 26.77 36.54
CA ASP A 159 13.63 25.89 35.67
C ASP A 159 14.07 24.41 35.68
N SER A 160 13.81 23.72 36.80
CA SER A 160 14.51 22.47 37.15
C SER A 160 14.28 21.29 36.20
N ILE A 161 13.04 21.01 35.76
CA ILE A 161 12.71 19.90 34.85
C ILE A 161 11.47 20.25 34.00
N ASN A 162 11.55 21.29 33.15
CA ASN A 162 10.51 21.54 32.14
C ASN A 162 10.92 21.09 30.73
N VAL A 163 9.94 20.55 30.01
CA VAL A 163 10.06 20.13 28.61
C VAL A 163 10.17 21.40 27.75
N ARG A 164 11.31 21.63 27.11
CA ARG A 164 11.51 22.82 26.30
C ARG A 164 10.94 22.63 24.89
N HIS A 165 10.22 23.65 24.45
CA HIS A 165 9.53 23.70 23.17
C HIS A 165 10.16 24.79 22.31
N ILE A 166 10.21 24.57 21.00
CA ILE A 166 10.60 25.58 20.04
C ILE A 166 9.39 25.88 19.15
N ILE A 167 8.87 27.10 19.30
CA ILE A 167 7.86 27.67 18.40
C ILE A 167 8.62 28.37 17.28
N VAL A 168 8.36 27.98 16.03
CA VAL A 168 8.81 28.72 14.84
C VAL A 168 7.62 29.47 14.27
N GLU A 169 7.79 30.76 14.01
CA GLU A 169 6.78 31.68 13.49
C GLU A 169 6.84 31.76 11.94
N LEU A 170 5.75 32.18 11.29
CA LEU A 170 5.67 32.26 9.82
C LEU A 170 6.52 33.38 9.20
N ASP A 171 6.95 34.36 9.99
CA ASP A 171 7.87 35.43 9.58
C ASP A 171 9.33 34.98 9.55
N GLY A 172 9.67 33.91 10.28
CA GLY A 172 11.03 33.38 10.45
C GLY A 172 11.60 33.49 11.86
N LYS A 173 10.89 34.01 12.86
CA LYS A 173 11.35 34.00 14.27
C LYS A 173 11.22 32.59 14.86
N ALA A 174 12.15 32.21 15.73
CA ALA A 174 12.08 30.96 16.50
C ALA A 174 12.31 31.26 17.98
N ASN A 175 11.45 30.77 18.87
CA ASN A 175 11.51 31.07 20.32
C ASN A 175 11.59 29.78 21.14
N THR A 176 12.50 29.73 22.11
CA THR A 176 12.54 28.66 23.13
C THR A 176 11.58 28.99 24.27
N VAL A 177 10.61 28.13 24.50
CA VAL A 177 9.46 28.39 25.39
C VAL A 177 9.02 27.12 26.12
N ILE A 178 8.15 27.27 27.11
CA ILE A 178 7.33 26.20 27.68
C ILE A 178 5.91 26.41 27.14
N VAL A 179 5.35 25.43 26.42
CA VAL A 179 3.97 25.52 25.92
C VAL A 179 2.99 25.14 27.04
N ASP A 180 2.25 26.13 27.55
CA ASP A 180 1.26 25.95 28.61
C ASP A 180 -0.02 25.28 28.06
N SER A 181 -0.50 25.71 26.89
CA SER A 181 -1.64 25.08 26.23
C SER A 181 -1.76 25.42 24.74
N ILE A 182 -2.39 24.54 23.97
CA ILE A 182 -2.73 24.75 22.56
C ILE A 182 -4.25 24.68 22.42
N LEU A 183 -4.86 25.81 22.06
CA LEU A 183 -6.26 25.87 21.66
C LEU A 183 -6.38 25.75 20.13
N ARG A 184 -7.62 25.77 19.64
CA ARG A 184 -7.92 25.67 18.21
C ARG A 184 -7.28 26.79 17.38
N ASP A 185 -7.24 27.99 17.93
CA ASP A 185 -6.93 29.23 17.20
C ASP A 185 -5.67 29.95 17.73
N SER A 186 -5.20 29.60 18.94
CA SER A 186 -4.03 30.19 19.59
C SER A 186 -3.23 29.18 20.42
N VAL A 187 -1.96 29.51 20.65
CA VAL A 187 -1.01 28.79 21.51
C VAL A 187 -0.59 29.71 22.64
N PHE A 188 -0.68 29.25 23.88
CA PHE A 188 -0.25 29.97 25.08
C PHE A 188 1.04 29.36 25.59
N TYR A 189 2.00 30.21 25.93
CA TYR A 189 3.33 29.78 26.33
C TYR A 189 4.01 30.76 27.28
N THR A 190 5.01 30.27 27.98
CA THR A 190 5.90 31.03 28.85
C THR A 190 7.31 31.03 28.24
N TYR A 191 7.97 32.19 28.10
CA TYR A 191 9.34 32.25 27.56
C TYR A 191 10.34 31.57 28.51
N SER A 192 11.24 30.77 27.95
CA SER A 192 12.27 30.06 28.72
C SER A 192 13.21 31.06 29.40
N GLY A 193 13.41 30.94 30.72
CA GLY A 193 14.29 31.82 31.51
C GLY A 193 13.67 33.14 31.99
N GLU A 194 12.67 33.70 31.30
CA GLU A 194 12.09 35.01 31.66
C GLU A 194 10.79 34.93 32.49
N LEU A 195 10.13 33.77 32.56
CA LEU A 195 8.81 33.57 33.20
C LEU A 195 7.67 34.45 32.64
N THR A 196 7.92 35.19 31.55
CA THR A 196 6.96 36.03 30.83
C THR A 196 5.98 35.16 30.03
N ARG A 197 4.68 35.41 30.18
CA ARG A 197 3.61 34.69 29.47
C ARG A 197 3.13 35.47 28.25
N ASP A 198 2.93 34.75 27.15
CA ASP A 198 2.54 35.31 25.86
C ASP A 198 1.63 34.32 25.10
N SER A 199 1.08 34.76 23.96
CA SER A 199 0.25 33.91 23.11
C SER A 199 0.36 34.27 21.63
N ILE A 200 0.43 33.25 20.77
CA ILE A 200 0.52 33.41 19.32
C ILE A 200 -0.70 32.77 18.63
N PRO A 201 -1.31 33.40 17.60
CA PRO A 201 -2.29 32.73 16.75
C PRO A 201 -1.67 31.51 16.06
N ILE A 202 -2.36 30.37 16.10
CA ILE A 202 -1.81 29.12 15.54
C ILE A 202 -1.63 29.20 14.02
N GLU A 203 -2.39 30.06 13.33
CA GLU A 203 -2.21 30.30 11.89
C GLU A 203 -0.96 31.14 11.55
N ASN A 204 -0.39 31.86 12.53
CA ASN A 204 0.89 32.57 12.40
C ASN A 204 2.09 31.70 12.79
N THR A 205 1.86 30.49 13.29
CA THR A 205 2.91 29.53 13.64
C THR A 205 3.30 28.69 12.42
N TYR A 206 4.61 28.49 12.20
CA TYR A 206 5.14 27.60 11.17
C TYR A 206 5.21 26.14 11.64
N MET A 207 5.74 25.89 12.85
CA MET A 207 5.72 24.60 13.52
C MET A 207 5.98 24.74 15.01
N ILE A 208 5.64 23.71 15.78
CA ILE A 208 5.99 23.57 17.20
C ILE A 208 6.51 22.17 17.42
N TYR A 209 7.67 22.05 18.05
CA TYR A 209 8.25 20.79 18.49
C TYR A 209 8.86 20.92 19.88
N ASN A 210 9.10 19.79 20.54
CA ASN A 210 9.85 19.74 21.80
C ASN A 210 11.28 19.18 21.62
N ASP A 211 12.08 19.35 22.67
CA ASP A 211 13.41 18.77 22.87
C ASP A 211 13.49 17.24 22.62
N TYR A 212 12.43 16.48 22.91
CA TYR A 212 12.31 15.05 22.59
C TYR A 212 12.10 14.72 21.10
N GLY A 213 11.96 15.72 20.22
CA GLY A 213 11.74 15.50 18.78
C GLY A 213 10.30 15.14 18.42
N ILE A 214 9.31 15.58 19.21
CA ILE A 214 7.89 15.42 18.89
C ILE A 214 7.36 16.74 18.28
N LEU A 215 6.92 16.71 17.02
CA LEU A 215 6.18 17.78 16.38
C LEU A 215 4.74 17.81 16.93
N ILE A 216 4.42 18.87 17.67
CA ILE A 216 3.08 19.11 18.22
C ILE A 216 2.21 19.85 17.20
N HIS A 217 2.81 20.76 16.43
CA HIS A 217 2.14 21.48 15.35
C HIS A 217 2.98 21.51 14.07
N GLN A 218 2.32 21.33 12.92
CA GLN A 218 2.89 21.49 11.59
C GLN A 218 1.96 22.37 10.75
N SER A 219 2.40 23.57 10.37
CA SER A 219 1.57 24.50 9.59
C SER A 219 1.32 24.01 8.18
N ARG A 220 0.35 24.68 7.52
CA ARG A 220 0.12 24.53 6.09
C ARG A 220 1.36 24.90 5.26
N SER A 221 2.09 25.94 5.66
CA SER A 221 3.32 26.38 4.99
C SER A 221 4.42 25.31 5.06
N MET A 222 4.60 24.69 6.23
CA MET A 222 5.56 23.60 6.43
C MET A 222 5.23 22.38 5.57
N LYS A 223 3.95 21.97 5.55
CA LYS A 223 3.48 20.84 4.73
C LYS A 223 3.63 21.11 3.24
N ASP A 224 3.33 22.33 2.78
CA ASP A 224 3.59 22.73 1.40
C ASP A 224 5.10 22.63 1.09
N ARG A 225 6.00 23.14 1.95
CA ARG A 225 7.47 23.02 1.76
C ARG A 225 7.95 21.57 1.70
N ILE A 226 7.44 20.70 2.57
CA ILE A 226 7.73 19.26 2.51
C ILE A 226 7.31 18.69 1.13
N THR A 227 6.16 19.08 0.57
CA THR A 227 5.77 18.66 -0.80
C THR A 227 6.49 19.39 -1.94
N GLU A 228 7.06 20.57 -1.69
CA GLU A 228 7.97 21.27 -2.62
C GLU A 228 9.34 20.57 -2.68
N VAL A 229 9.72 19.78 -1.68
CA VAL A 229 10.99 19.05 -1.62
C VAL A 229 10.86 17.55 -1.90
N GLN A 230 9.78 16.88 -1.48
CA GLN A 230 9.58 15.44 -1.73
C GLN A 230 9.67 15.07 -3.22
N LYS A 231 10.33 13.95 -3.51
CA LYS A 231 10.51 13.38 -4.87
C LYS A 231 11.27 14.29 -5.85
N ARG A 232 12.29 14.98 -5.35
CA ARG A 232 13.20 15.84 -6.12
C ARG A 232 14.66 15.52 -5.83
N ASP A 233 15.52 15.98 -6.72
CA ASP A 233 16.97 16.06 -6.55
C ASP A 233 17.35 17.28 -5.68
N GLY A 234 18.58 17.32 -5.19
CA GLY A 234 19.12 18.47 -4.48
C GLY A 234 20.21 18.13 -3.48
N TYR A 235 20.38 18.99 -2.48
CA TYR A 235 21.26 18.75 -1.34
C TYR A 235 20.65 19.24 -0.02
N LEU A 236 20.88 18.47 1.05
CA LEU A 236 20.62 18.90 2.41
C LEU A 236 21.79 19.73 2.92
N VAL A 237 21.49 20.61 3.87
CA VAL A 237 22.48 21.19 4.77
C VAL A 237 22.01 20.91 6.20
N PHE A 238 22.85 20.23 6.97
CA PHE A 238 22.61 19.91 8.36
C PHE A 238 22.89 21.11 9.28
N LEU A 239 22.44 21.02 10.52
CA LEU A 239 22.71 22.04 11.55
C LEU A 239 24.21 22.13 11.90
N SER A 240 24.97 21.04 11.77
CA SER A 240 26.43 21.03 11.87
C SER A 240 27.13 21.87 10.78
N GLY A 241 26.42 22.21 9.69
CA GLY A 241 26.99 22.84 8.50
C GLY A 241 27.35 21.85 7.39
N ASP A 242 27.37 20.55 7.68
CA ASP A 242 27.63 19.49 6.69
C ASP A 242 26.58 19.47 5.57
N THR A 243 26.97 18.99 4.39
CA THR A 243 26.11 18.91 3.21
C THR A 243 26.02 17.50 2.66
N LEU A 244 24.84 17.10 2.17
CA LEU A 244 24.61 15.79 1.54
C LEU A 244 23.76 15.96 0.28
N ASP A 245 24.33 15.65 -0.87
CA ASP A 245 23.62 15.58 -2.16
C ASP A 245 22.71 14.34 -2.21
N PHE A 246 21.59 14.42 -2.91
CA PHE A 246 20.64 13.32 -3.12
C PHE A 246 19.89 13.43 -4.45
N ASP A 247 19.51 12.30 -5.01
CA ASP A 247 18.67 12.24 -6.23
C ASP A 247 17.18 12.23 -5.90
N ASN A 248 16.82 11.76 -4.70
CA ASN A 248 15.44 11.68 -4.23
C ASN A 248 15.39 11.74 -2.70
N ILE A 249 14.36 12.41 -2.18
CA ILE A 249 14.16 12.65 -0.76
C ILE A 249 12.70 12.40 -0.36
N PHE A 250 12.51 11.70 0.76
CA PHE A 250 11.21 11.39 1.34
C PHE A 250 11.18 11.77 2.82
N PHE A 251 10.22 12.61 3.18
CA PHE A 251 9.95 12.98 4.58
C PHE A 251 8.84 12.08 5.12
N GLU A 252 9.06 11.50 6.29
CA GLU A 252 8.01 10.78 7.01
C GLU A 252 6.87 11.72 7.44
N GLN A 253 5.67 11.16 7.62
CA GLN A 253 4.46 11.90 8.04
C GLN A 253 4.12 11.70 9.52
N THR A 254 5.03 11.09 10.27
CA THR A 254 4.99 10.93 11.73
C THR A 254 5.12 12.28 12.43
N LEU A 255 4.59 12.34 13.65
CA LEU A 255 4.77 13.48 14.56
C LEU A 255 5.77 13.18 15.67
N GLN A 256 5.98 11.91 16.00
CA GLN A 256 6.99 11.45 16.96
C GLN A 256 8.26 11.10 16.18
N SER A 257 9.35 11.81 16.44
CA SER A 257 10.69 11.59 15.86
C SER A 257 10.73 11.36 14.34
N PRO A 258 10.10 12.22 13.51
CA PRO A 258 10.08 12.03 12.07
C PRO A 258 11.46 11.94 11.43
N GLU A 259 11.61 10.98 10.53
CA GLU A 259 12.83 10.76 9.76
C GLU A 259 12.69 11.27 8.31
N VAL A 260 13.85 11.47 7.68
CA VAL A 260 13.98 11.87 6.28
C VAL A 260 14.91 10.89 5.58
N ALA A 261 14.36 10.13 4.65
CA ALA A 261 15.08 9.17 3.83
C ALA A 261 15.64 9.85 2.57
N THR A 262 16.91 9.60 2.30
CA THR A 262 17.66 10.09 1.14
C THR A 262 18.10 8.93 0.27
N PHE A 263 17.90 9.04 -1.04
CA PHE A 263 18.28 8.03 -2.03
C PHE A 263 19.34 8.60 -2.95
N HIS A 264 20.31 7.75 -3.29
CA HIS A 264 21.44 8.06 -4.16
C HIS A 264 21.45 6.93 -5.20
N TYR A 265 21.20 7.22 -6.48
CA TYR A 265 21.06 6.19 -7.52
C TYR A 265 22.42 5.66 -7.99
N ASP A 266 23.51 6.41 -7.76
CA ASP A 266 24.89 5.95 -7.95
C ASP A 266 25.36 4.96 -6.86
N ASP A 267 24.67 4.88 -5.72
CA ASP A 267 24.99 3.92 -4.66
C ASP A 267 24.43 2.54 -5.03
N THR A 268 25.33 1.60 -5.36
CA THR A 268 25.01 0.25 -5.82
C THR A 268 24.22 -0.60 -4.83
N THR A 269 24.11 -0.17 -3.56
CA THR A 269 23.25 -0.81 -2.57
C THR A 269 21.77 -0.49 -2.77
N GLY A 270 21.43 0.68 -3.33
CA GLY A 270 20.06 1.19 -3.43
C GLY A 270 19.38 1.46 -2.07
N ILE A 271 20.12 1.45 -0.96
CA ILE A 271 19.56 1.58 0.39
C ILE A 271 19.34 3.07 0.73
N PRO A 272 18.14 3.48 1.17
CA PRO A 272 17.92 4.84 1.66
C PRO A 272 18.72 5.11 2.94
N ARG A 273 19.37 6.27 3.01
CA ARG A 273 20.03 6.77 4.22
C ARG A 273 19.05 7.64 4.99
N TYR A 274 18.78 7.28 6.24
CA TYR A 274 17.82 7.96 7.11
C TYR A 274 18.53 9.00 7.99
N HIS A 275 17.90 10.15 8.14
CA HIS A 275 18.37 11.27 8.96
C HIS A 275 17.22 11.79 9.82
N SER A 276 17.50 12.32 11.01
CA SER A 276 16.45 12.98 11.80
C SER A 276 15.99 14.25 11.09
N PHE A 277 14.67 14.46 11.00
CA PHE A 277 14.10 15.70 10.46
C PHE A 277 14.67 16.95 11.14
N PHE A 278 14.96 16.87 12.45
CA PHE A 278 15.38 18.02 13.23
C PHE A 278 16.83 18.46 12.95
N ASP A 279 17.67 17.56 12.44
CA ASP A 279 19.08 17.88 12.12
C ASP A 279 19.23 18.60 10.77
N ILE A 280 18.14 18.73 10.01
CA ILE A 280 18.10 19.37 8.69
C ILE A 280 17.77 20.86 8.84
N TYR A 281 18.81 21.71 8.74
CA TYR A 281 18.65 23.16 8.70
C TYR A 281 17.85 23.61 7.45
N LYS A 282 18.26 23.11 6.28
CA LYS A 282 17.58 23.37 5.00
C LYS A 282 17.78 22.25 4.00
N VAL A 283 16.89 22.20 3.02
CA VAL A 283 17.07 21.43 1.78
C VAL A 283 17.00 22.38 0.59
N ASN A 284 17.99 22.30 -0.29
CA ASN A 284 18.08 23.05 -1.53
C ASN A 284 17.80 22.11 -2.70
N THR A 285 16.66 22.25 -3.37
CA THR A 285 16.31 21.38 -4.52
C THR A 285 17.10 21.73 -5.78
N GLY A 286 17.38 20.71 -6.60
CA GLY A 286 18.04 20.82 -7.89
C GLY A 286 17.11 21.34 -9.00
N PRO A 287 17.52 21.23 -10.28
CA PRO A 287 16.75 21.73 -11.42
C PRO A 287 15.30 21.22 -11.51
N SER A 288 14.95 20.10 -10.86
CA SER A 288 13.58 19.59 -10.76
C SER A 288 12.58 20.56 -10.10
N TYR A 289 13.03 21.62 -9.43
CA TYR A 289 12.12 22.67 -8.92
C TYR A 289 11.30 23.31 -10.06
N VAL A 290 11.86 23.41 -11.28
CA VAL A 290 11.20 24.01 -12.45
C VAL A 290 9.98 23.20 -12.90
N GLU A 291 10.02 21.87 -12.76
CA GLU A 291 8.88 20.98 -13.07
C GLU A 291 7.65 21.39 -12.24
N ARG A 292 7.85 21.71 -10.96
CA ARG A 292 6.78 22.15 -10.05
C ARG A 292 6.21 23.51 -10.44
N SER A 293 7.03 24.44 -10.91
CA SER A 293 6.57 25.73 -11.43
C SER A 293 5.75 25.56 -12.73
N VAL A 294 6.14 24.62 -13.60
CA VAL A 294 5.37 24.26 -14.80
C VAL A 294 4.04 23.59 -14.44
N GLU A 295 4.02 22.64 -13.49
CA GLU A 295 2.79 22.01 -12.98
C GLU A 295 1.83 23.05 -12.36
N ARG A 296 2.37 23.99 -11.56
CA ARG A 296 1.62 25.13 -11.00
C ARG A 296 1.02 26.01 -12.09
N GLY A 297 1.80 26.36 -13.11
CA GLY A 297 1.33 27.17 -14.23
C GLY A 297 0.26 26.47 -15.06
N PHE A 298 0.44 25.18 -15.38
CA PHE A 298 -0.56 24.38 -16.07
C PHE A 298 -1.87 24.28 -15.26
N LYS A 299 -1.77 24.01 -13.95
CA LYS A 299 -2.93 23.90 -13.05
C LYS A 299 -3.67 25.24 -12.90
N THR A 300 -2.96 26.35 -12.79
CA THR A 300 -3.58 27.68 -12.68
C THR A 300 -4.18 28.15 -14.00
N GLY A 301 -3.52 27.88 -15.14
CA GLY A 301 -4.11 28.07 -16.48
C GLY A 301 -5.39 27.25 -16.67
N TYR A 302 -5.40 25.97 -16.28
CA TYR A 302 -6.59 25.12 -16.32
C TYR A 302 -7.74 25.68 -15.46
N ILE A 303 -7.44 26.14 -14.23
CA ILE A 303 -8.45 26.77 -13.34
C ILE A 303 -8.98 28.07 -13.94
N PHE A 304 -8.11 28.91 -14.52
CA PHE A 304 -8.49 30.19 -15.13
C PHE A 304 -9.39 29.99 -16.36
N TYR A 305 -9.02 29.11 -17.28
CA TYR A 305 -9.87 28.81 -18.44
C TYR A 305 -11.15 28.06 -18.05
N GLY A 306 -11.08 27.16 -17.06
CA GLY A 306 -12.25 26.50 -16.51
C GLY A 306 -13.25 27.46 -15.86
N SER A 307 -12.78 28.51 -15.17
CA SER A 307 -13.65 29.52 -14.56
C SER A 307 -14.26 30.47 -15.59
N ILE A 308 -13.52 30.86 -16.64
CA ILE A 308 -14.08 31.62 -17.78
C ILE A 308 -15.20 30.84 -18.46
N VAL A 309 -14.97 29.55 -18.78
CA VAL A 309 -15.99 28.68 -19.40
C VAL A 309 -17.19 28.49 -18.45
N GLY A 310 -16.95 28.31 -17.15
CA GLY A 310 -18.01 28.23 -16.15
C GLY A 310 -18.88 29.48 -16.07
N LEU A 311 -18.27 30.67 -16.05
CA LEU A 311 -18.97 31.95 -16.08
C LEU A 311 -19.77 32.14 -17.37
N GLN A 312 -19.20 31.76 -18.52
CA GLN A 312 -19.89 31.85 -19.82
C GLN A 312 -21.10 30.92 -19.88
N ILE A 313 -21.00 29.69 -19.35
CA ILE A 313 -22.14 28.75 -19.23
C ILE A 313 -23.23 29.32 -18.30
N LEU A 314 -22.85 29.93 -17.17
CA LEU A 314 -23.80 30.56 -16.24
C LEU A 314 -24.52 31.77 -16.87
N GLN A 315 -23.81 32.62 -17.62
CA GLN A 315 -24.37 33.78 -18.31
C GLN A 315 -25.30 33.38 -19.47
N THR A 316 -24.88 32.43 -20.31
CA THR A 316 -25.64 31.98 -21.49
C THR A 316 -26.72 30.96 -21.17
N LYS A 317 -26.72 30.39 -19.96
CA LYS A 317 -27.58 29.28 -19.50
C LYS A 317 -27.58 28.06 -20.42
N SER A 318 -26.51 27.89 -21.21
CA SER A 318 -26.39 26.82 -22.21
C SER A 318 -25.15 25.98 -21.97
N PHE A 319 -25.30 24.66 -22.14
CA PHE A 319 -24.20 23.72 -22.24
C PHE A 319 -23.68 23.55 -23.68
N SER A 320 -24.26 24.26 -24.67
CA SER A 320 -23.72 24.26 -26.03
C SER A 320 -22.35 24.95 -26.06
N PRO A 321 -21.28 24.27 -26.50
CA PRO A 321 -19.94 24.82 -26.37
C PRO A 321 -19.70 25.93 -27.40
N ILE A 322 -19.78 27.19 -26.97
CA ILE A 322 -19.23 28.36 -27.69
C ILE A 322 -17.68 28.38 -27.59
N LEU A 323 -17.08 27.19 -27.65
CA LEU A 323 -15.65 26.93 -27.52
C LEU A 323 -14.92 26.93 -28.87
N LYS A 324 -15.63 27.13 -30.00
CA LYS A 324 -14.99 27.30 -31.33
C LYS A 324 -13.89 28.40 -31.38
N PRO A 325 -13.89 29.46 -30.55
CA PRO A 325 -12.77 30.40 -30.46
C PRO A 325 -11.67 30.03 -29.43
N TYR A 326 -11.89 29.00 -28.60
CA TYR A 326 -11.09 28.77 -27.38
C TYR A 326 -10.61 27.32 -27.16
N LEU A 327 -11.13 26.32 -27.89
CA LEU A 327 -10.56 24.97 -27.94
C LEU A 327 -9.47 24.88 -29.02
N PRO A 328 -8.44 24.03 -28.84
CA PRO A 328 -7.50 23.69 -29.90
C PRO A 328 -8.23 22.99 -31.06
N SER A 329 -8.31 23.69 -32.19
CA SER A 329 -8.93 23.23 -33.42
C SER A 329 -7.84 22.88 -34.43
N PHE A 330 -7.56 21.58 -34.60
CA PHE A 330 -6.48 21.08 -35.48
C PHE A 330 -6.77 21.20 -37.00
N SER A 331 -7.81 21.94 -37.41
CA SER A 331 -8.10 22.20 -38.82
C SER A 331 -7.22 23.34 -39.37
N ILE A 332 -6.21 22.98 -40.16
CA ILE A 332 -5.21 23.89 -40.75
C ILE A 332 -5.85 24.93 -41.71
N ASN A 333 -6.98 24.60 -42.33
CA ASN A 333 -7.56 25.38 -43.43
C ASN A 333 -8.55 26.47 -42.96
N LYS A 334 -8.03 27.62 -42.49
CA LYS A 334 -8.80 28.89 -42.39
C LYS A 334 -7.94 30.11 -42.74
N GLN A 335 -8.34 30.84 -43.78
CA GLN A 335 -7.66 32.07 -44.27
C GLN A 335 -7.98 33.32 -43.42
N SER A 336 -8.06 33.18 -42.09
CA SER A 336 -8.27 34.31 -41.17
C SER A 336 -7.18 34.30 -40.08
N GLY A 337 -6.23 35.24 -40.16
CA GLY A 337 -5.07 35.34 -39.27
C GLY A 337 -5.35 35.76 -37.81
N LYS A 338 -6.50 35.36 -37.26
CA LYS A 338 -6.93 35.61 -35.86
C LYS A 338 -7.68 34.37 -35.36
N GLY A 339 -7.20 33.75 -34.28
CA GLY A 339 -7.93 32.63 -33.64
C GLY A 339 -7.13 31.77 -32.66
N TYR A 340 -5.86 31.45 -32.94
CA TYR A 340 -5.15 30.38 -32.19
C TYR A 340 -4.10 30.85 -31.17
N PHE A 341 -3.69 32.11 -31.23
CA PHE A 341 -2.64 32.65 -30.36
C PHE A 341 -2.97 32.64 -28.84
N PRO A 342 -4.18 33.05 -28.37
CA PRO A 342 -4.33 33.52 -26.99
C PRO A 342 -4.29 32.42 -25.91
N MET A 343 -4.71 31.18 -26.20
CA MET A 343 -4.72 30.13 -25.17
C MET A 343 -3.33 29.53 -24.95
N ILE A 344 -2.65 29.07 -26.00
CA ILE A 344 -1.33 28.40 -25.86
C ILE A 344 -0.30 29.39 -25.30
N THR A 345 -0.27 30.63 -25.82
CA THR A 345 0.66 31.64 -25.32
C THR A 345 0.34 32.10 -23.89
N SER A 346 -0.93 32.20 -23.48
CA SER A 346 -1.24 32.53 -22.08
C SER A 346 -0.84 31.42 -21.11
N PHE A 347 -0.99 30.14 -21.48
CA PHE A 347 -0.46 29.04 -20.66
C PHE A 347 1.07 29.16 -20.50
N SER A 348 1.79 29.48 -21.57
CA SER A 348 3.24 29.76 -21.51
C SER A 348 3.58 30.99 -20.67
N ILE A 349 2.81 32.07 -20.74
CA ILE A 349 3.01 33.28 -19.92
C ILE A 349 2.72 32.98 -18.44
N ILE A 350 1.70 32.17 -18.15
CA ILE A 350 1.35 31.76 -16.78
C ILE A 350 2.44 30.83 -16.20
N THR A 351 2.96 29.85 -16.96
CA THR A 351 4.07 29.01 -16.47
C THR A 351 5.36 29.81 -16.30
N LEU A 352 5.71 30.70 -17.22
CA LEU A 352 6.85 31.63 -17.06
C LEU A 352 6.68 32.55 -15.85
N GLY A 353 5.46 33.04 -15.60
CA GLY A 353 5.13 33.82 -14.40
C GLY A 353 5.34 33.03 -13.10
N TRP A 354 4.97 31.74 -13.06
CA TRP A 354 5.25 30.87 -11.92
C TRP A 354 6.74 30.56 -11.77
N ILE A 355 7.48 30.32 -12.86
CA ILE A 355 8.94 30.11 -12.82
C ILE A 355 9.63 31.37 -12.28
N GLY A 356 9.26 32.56 -12.76
CA GLY A 356 9.81 33.83 -12.28
C GLY A 356 9.46 34.14 -10.82
N TYR A 357 8.22 33.86 -10.39
CA TYR A 357 7.81 33.98 -8.99
C TYR A 357 8.54 33.00 -8.08
N ASP A 358 8.63 31.72 -8.47
CA ASP A 358 9.28 30.68 -7.69
C ASP A 358 10.80 30.93 -7.60
N TRP A 359 11.42 31.49 -8.66
CA TRP A 359 12.82 31.96 -8.64
C TRP A 359 13.02 33.17 -7.71
N TYR A 360 12.19 34.22 -7.84
CA TYR A 360 12.26 35.43 -7.02
C TYR A 360 12.04 35.15 -5.52
N MET A 361 11.14 34.21 -5.18
CA MET A 361 10.90 33.75 -3.80
C MET A 361 11.88 32.67 -3.32
N ASP A 362 12.92 32.36 -4.12
CA ASP A 362 13.97 31.39 -3.83
C ASP A 362 13.41 29.99 -3.45
N ARG A 363 12.41 29.50 -4.18
CA ARG A 363 11.67 28.25 -3.85
C ARG A 363 12.52 26.99 -3.76
N ARG A 364 13.70 27.00 -4.38
CA ARG A 364 14.72 25.95 -4.23
C ARG A 364 15.13 25.73 -2.77
N SER A 365 15.32 26.80 -1.98
CA SER A 365 15.80 26.69 -0.60
C SER A 365 14.63 26.59 0.38
N ASN A 366 14.51 25.45 1.06
CA ASN A 366 13.46 25.17 2.03
C ASN A 366 14.05 24.92 3.41
N TYR A 367 13.80 25.86 4.32
CA TYR A 367 14.27 25.83 5.68
C TYR A 367 13.31 25.01 6.56
N PHE A 368 13.87 24.23 7.49
CA PHE A 368 13.10 23.37 8.39
C PHE A 368 13.37 23.72 9.86
N THR A 369 14.53 23.40 10.43
CA THR A 369 14.87 23.79 11.82
C THR A 369 15.72 25.05 11.92
N PRO A 370 15.59 25.84 13.00
CA PRO A 370 16.49 26.97 13.30
C PRO A 370 17.89 26.45 13.68
N ARG A 371 18.92 27.29 13.55
CA ARG A 371 20.31 26.92 13.90
C ARG A 371 20.52 26.88 15.40
N ASP A 372 20.33 28.05 16.01
CA ASP A 372 20.57 28.30 17.42
C ASP A 372 19.28 28.83 18.06
N GLU A 373 19.22 28.81 19.38
CA GLU A 373 18.09 29.40 20.12
C GLU A 373 17.91 30.88 19.73
N GLN A 374 16.66 31.32 19.59
CA GLN A 374 16.29 32.69 19.20
C GLN A 374 16.75 33.16 17.79
N THR A 375 17.25 32.26 16.93
CA THR A 375 17.68 32.66 15.56
C THR A 375 16.52 32.98 14.60
N LEU A 376 16.68 34.07 13.85
CA LEU A 376 15.79 34.45 12.75
C LEU A 376 16.21 33.71 11.46
N PHE A 377 15.28 33.03 10.80
CA PHE A 377 15.49 32.46 9.47
C PHE A 377 15.75 33.56 8.43
N PRO A 378 16.63 33.32 7.43
CA PRO A 378 17.00 34.33 6.43
C PRO A 378 15.87 34.70 5.45
N LYS A 379 14.69 34.07 5.55
CA LYS A 379 13.48 34.47 4.83
C LYS A 379 12.21 33.97 5.53
N ARG A 380 11.08 34.61 5.21
CA ARG A 380 9.75 34.24 5.75
C ARG A 380 9.40 32.79 5.42
N MET A 381 8.89 32.09 6.43
CA MET A 381 8.56 30.67 6.34
C MET A 381 7.22 30.43 5.61
N PHE A 382 6.33 31.42 5.60
CA PHE A 382 5.05 31.42 4.88
C PHE A 382 5.12 30.95 3.42
N VAL A 383 4.15 30.13 3.01
CA VAL A 383 3.96 29.71 1.62
C VAL A 383 2.57 30.09 1.13
N PHE A 384 2.51 30.97 0.12
CA PHE A 384 1.24 31.30 -0.52
C PHE A 384 0.69 30.11 -1.32
N SER A 385 -0.61 29.84 -1.13
CA SER A 385 -1.33 28.81 -1.88
C SER A 385 -2.64 29.37 -2.42
N PHE A 386 -2.71 29.53 -3.75
CA PHE A 386 -3.91 30.04 -4.42
C PHE A 386 -5.16 29.19 -4.10
N ASN A 387 -5.02 27.88 -3.95
CA ASN A 387 -6.14 27.00 -3.63
C ASN A 387 -6.74 27.29 -2.25
N GLU A 388 -5.92 27.64 -1.25
CA GLU A 388 -6.42 28.03 0.07
C GLU A 388 -6.91 29.47 0.10
N TRP A 389 -6.23 30.41 -0.57
CA TRP A 389 -6.74 31.77 -0.71
C TRP A 389 -8.13 31.78 -1.36
N ALA A 390 -8.32 31.02 -2.44
CA ALA A 390 -9.60 30.84 -3.11
C ALA A 390 -10.61 30.07 -2.24
N TYR A 391 -10.16 29.07 -1.45
CA TYR A 391 -11.03 28.38 -0.51
C TYR A 391 -11.49 29.32 0.63
N LYS A 392 -10.58 29.97 1.39
CA LYS A 392 -10.91 30.92 2.47
C LYS A 392 -11.78 32.09 1.99
N LYS A 393 -11.57 32.62 0.78
CA LYS A 393 -12.45 33.65 0.18
C LYS A 393 -13.79 33.09 -0.32
N GLY A 394 -13.81 31.85 -0.81
CA GLY A 394 -15.02 31.15 -1.25
C GLY A 394 -15.84 30.55 -0.10
N GLU A 395 -15.23 30.27 1.04
CA GLU A 395 -15.78 29.57 2.20
C GLU A 395 -17.14 30.12 2.68
N PRO A 396 -17.34 31.44 2.90
CA PRO A 396 -18.65 31.99 3.27
C PRO A 396 -19.75 31.75 2.21
N TYR A 397 -19.41 31.56 0.94
CA TYR A 397 -20.35 31.28 -0.15
C TYR A 397 -20.53 29.77 -0.39
N ILE A 398 -19.48 28.98 -0.17
CA ILE A 398 -19.44 27.53 -0.41
C ILE A 398 -20.02 26.75 0.77
N LEU A 399 -19.79 27.18 2.03
CA LEU A 399 -20.30 26.48 3.21
C LEU A 399 -21.83 26.39 3.26
N PRO A 400 -22.64 27.42 2.93
CA PRO A 400 -24.09 27.29 2.87
C PRO A 400 -24.54 26.23 1.85
N ILE A 401 -23.89 26.20 0.67
CA ILE A 401 -24.19 25.26 -0.41
C ILE A 401 -23.81 23.83 -0.01
N LEU A 402 -22.60 23.62 0.54
CA LEU A 402 -22.16 22.33 1.08
C LEU A 402 -23.00 21.85 2.27
N ASN A 403 -23.52 22.78 3.09
CA ASN A 403 -24.36 22.45 4.23
C ASN A 403 -25.83 22.17 3.87
N SER A 404 -26.24 22.49 2.64
CA SER A 404 -27.62 22.31 2.17
C SER A 404 -28.09 20.86 2.25
N LYS A 405 -29.39 20.68 2.51
CA LYS A 405 -30.04 19.35 2.58
C LYS A 405 -29.73 18.44 1.37
N PRO A 406 -29.82 18.88 0.09
CA PRO A 406 -29.52 18.01 -1.05
C PRO A 406 -28.05 17.59 -1.13
N VAL A 407 -27.10 18.48 -0.83
CA VAL A 407 -25.66 18.16 -0.89
C VAL A 407 -25.26 17.19 0.23
N LYS A 408 -25.75 17.41 1.47
CA LYS A 408 -25.58 16.44 2.58
C LYS A 408 -26.19 15.07 2.22
N TRP A 409 -27.43 15.05 1.71
CA TRP A 409 -28.09 13.82 1.27
C TRP A 409 -27.26 13.05 0.23
N TRP A 410 -26.69 13.74 -0.77
CA TRP A 410 -25.85 13.11 -1.79
C TRP A 410 -24.53 12.58 -1.21
N LYS A 411 -23.84 13.38 -0.37
CA LYS A 411 -22.59 12.99 0.31
C LYS A 411 -22.77 11.75 1.19
N ASP A 412 -23.85 11.69 1.96
CA ASP A 412 -24.18 10.57 2.86
C ASP A 412 -24.78 9.35 2.14
N ARG A 413 -24.88 9.33 0.80
CA ARG A 413 -25.43 8.19 0.04
C ARG A 413 -24.70 6.87 0.35
N LYS A 414 -23.37 6.88 0.47
CA LYS A 414 -22.57 5.68 0.81
C LYS A 414 -22.83 5.21 2.25
N LYS A 415 -22.89 6.13 3.22
CA LYS A 415 -23.19 5.82 4.64
C LYS A 415 -24.56 5.15 4.76
N ARG A 416 -25.59 5.75 4.17
CA ARG A 416 -26.97 5.23 4.17
C ARG A 416 -27.12 3.91 3.40
N GLN A 417 -26.29 3.64 2.39
CA GLN A 417 -26.23 2.33 1.73
C GLN A 417 -25.58 1.25 2.61
N ALA A 418 -24.51 1.58 3.35
CA ALA A 418 -23.90 0.66 4.30
C ALA A 418 -24.83 0.36 5.49
N GLU A 419 -25.54 1.37 5.98
CA GLU A 419 -26.55 1.29 7.04
C GLU A 419 -27.74 0.42 6.61
N LYS A 420 -28.31 0.64 5.42
CA LYS A 420 -29.34 -0.27 4.86
C LYS A 420 -28.85 -1.71 4.68
N LYS A 421 -27.55 -1.92 4.37
CA LYS A 421 -26.93 -3.27 4.32
C LYS A 421 -26.73 -3.88 5.72
N ARG A 422 -26.47 -3.08 6.76
CA ARG A 422 -26.40 -3.54 8.15
C ARG A 422 -27.78 -3.92 8.68
N ASN A 423 -28.80 -3.10 8.46
CA ASN A 423 -30.15 -3.38 8.94
C ASN A 423 -30.75 -4.63 8.27
N LYS A 424 -30.56 -4.78 6.94
CA LYS A 424 -30.91 -6.02 6.20
C LYS A 424 -30.13 -7.28 6.64
N ARG A 425 -29.05 -7.15 7.41
CA ARG A 425 -28.35 -8.28 8.02
C ARG A 425 -28.85 -8.61 9.42
N LYS A 426 -29.40 -7.64 10.16
CA LYS A 426 -30.06 -7.89 11.45
C LYS A 426 -31.38 -8.64 11.25
N SER A 427 -32.24 -8.14 10.35
CA SER A 427 -33.52 -8.76 9.96
C SER A 427 -33.38 -10.03 9.09
N LEU A 428 -32.35 -10.85 9.39
CA LEU A 428 -32.10 -12.20 8.89
C LEU A 428 -31.65 -13.14 10.04
N PHE A 429 -31.54 -12.61 11.27
CA PHE A 429 -31.30 -13.34 12.52
C PHE A 429 -32.35 -13.00 13.60
N ASP A 430 -33.27 -12.07 13.28
CA ASP A 430 -34.63 -11.95 13.84
C ASP A 430 -35.59 -12.65 12.86
#